data_AF-A0A818X7H3-F1
#
_entry.id   AF-A0A818X7H3-F1
#
_cell.length_a   1.000
_cell.length_b   1.000
_cell.length_c   1.000
_cell.angle_alpha   90.00
_cell.angle_beta   90.00
_cell.angle_gamma   90.00
#
_symmetry.space_group_name_H-M   'P 1'
#
loop_
_entity.id
_entity.type
_entity.pdbx_description
1 polymer ?
#
loop_
_entity_poly.entity_id
_entity_poly.type
_entity_poly.pdbx_seq_one_letter_code
_entity_poly.pdbx_strand_id
1 'polypeptide(L)'
;MSRETIITLDNAKDIVQWIDRPQTRYLNMNIINDVNVYDIYPSHSITLTPNTERFILVGKMSSSTSANIAVNFIISNQIHRKELKINKVDSTSENYELLRRLYAKQMLSELSAFPEKNKKRILDIGLKYLLVSNFTSILVLETLQQHIEHKICPHQSQLELESVQLLRTVAYKLVEFGLYNLVENIFRHIVNLRSDEPQSFRDLALLLQESNSETKNLIEISDLFKKVIFGEWDKRYSEIEVTTLHELNCFIFQFRQQQQILNSIDNCPIRHLPVVLRIVMIWNTNDTDVDLHIIEPTGEECYYSHKNTAIGGMISRDFTQGYEPEEYLIRKAVKRTYIVRAKYFANHQQSLTGAATIMVHIYKYYGQSNQQKEIVTLRLSSNKEMIDVSKVNFNDDIQQISNNRVTNNQNLNTNIHLYVACDGCDMSPIKGDRYKCLFCPDIDFCQSCKSISRTNHNSTHQYNHPLLCIKDSSEYPKSVYISNRS
;
A
#
# COMPACT_ATOMS: atom_id res chain seq x y z
N MET A 1 -10.21 44.42 65.78
CA MET A 1 -9.00 43.99 65.05
C MET A 1 -8.82 42.50 65.28
N SER A 2 -9.28 41.69 64.33
CA SER A 2 -9.08 40.24 64.36
C SER A 2 -7.61 39.93 64.15
N ARG A 3 -6.95 39.36 65.17
CA ARG A 3 -5.58 38.82 65.04
C ARG A 3 -5.66 37.60 64.13
N GLU A 4 -5.05 37.68 62.96
CA GLU A 4 -4.89 36.53 62.08
C GLU A 4 -4.08 35.46 62.82
N THR A 5 -4.63 34.24 62.86
CA THR A 5 -3.96 33.09 63.48
C THR A 5 -3.25 32.34 62.37
N ILE A 6 -1.93 32.48 62.30
CA ILE A 6 -1.08 31.77 61.33
C ILE A 6 -0.82 30.37 61.91
N ILE A 7 -1.33 29.33 61.23
CA ILE A 7 -1.09 27.94 61.60
C ILE A 7 0.25 27.50 60.99
N THR A 8 1.18 27.01 61.82
CA THR A 8 2.42 26.38 61.37
C THR A 8 2.44 24.91 61.82
N LEU A 9 2.86 24.01 60.93
CA LEU A 9 3.31 22.66 61.32
C LEU A 9 4.56 22.82 62.21
N ASP A 10 4.75 21.92 63.18
CA ASP A 10 5.68 21.94 64.35
C ASP A 10 7.17 22.30 64.14
N ASN A 11 7.54 22.81 62.97
CA ASN A 11 8.88 23.11 62.52
C ASN A 11 9.09 24.62 62.27
N ALA A 12 8.45 25.51 63.03
CA ALA A 12 8.71 26.96 62.92
C ALA A 12 10.21 27.29 63.10
N LYS A 13 10.93 26.56 63.96
CA LYS A 13 12.39 26.67 64.11
C LYS A 13 13.15 26.19 62.87
N ASP A 14 12.71 25.11 62.23
CA ASP A 14 13.36 24.60 61.02
C ASP A 14 13.07 25.50 59.81
N ILE A 15 11.88 26.09 59.72
CA ILE A 15 11.55 27.11 58.70
C ILE A 15 12.40 28.36 58.90
N VAL A 16 12.55 28.84 60.15
CA VAL A 16 13.42 29.98 60.47
C VAL A 16 14.89 29.65 60.20
N GLN A 17 15.38 28.46 60.57
CA GLN A 17 16.73 28.01 60.21
C GLN A 17 16.93 27.84 58.69
N TRP A 18 15.88 27.48 57.95
CA TRP A 18 15.92 27.39 56.49
C TRP A 18 15.95 28.77 55.83
N ILE A 19 15.25 29.75 56.40
CA ILE A 19 15.32 31.17 56.03
C ILE A 19 16.70 31.77 56.34
N ASP A 20 17.31 31.39 57.46
CA ASP A 20 18.63 31.88 57.90
C ASP A 20 19.81 31.26 57.14
N ARG A 21 19.60 30.22 56.32
CA ARG A 21 20.65 29.66 55.49
C ARG A 21 21.01 30.66 54.39
N PRO A 22 22.31 30.96 54.17
CA PRO A 22 22.72 31.85 53.10
C PRO A 22 22.30 31.26 51.75
N GLN A 23 21.29 31.88 51.15
CA GLN A 23 20.81 31.50 49.83
C GLN A 23 21.78 32.07 48.79
N THR A 24 22.44 31.19 48.04
CA THR A 24 23.21 31.63 46.87
C THR A 24 22.24 31.98 45.77
N ARG A 25 22.34 33.18 45.20
CA ARG A 25 21.44 33.64 44.13
C ARG A 25 22.25 34.17 42.96
N TYR A 26 21.99 33.65 41.76
CA TYR A 26 22.45 34.26 40.53
C TYR A 26 21.68 35.58 40.31
N LEU A 27 22.39 36.66 40.00
CA LEU A 27 21.79 37.97 39.72
C LEU A 27 21.64 38.22 38.22
N ASN A 28 22.75 38.38 37.52
CA ASN A 28 22.82 38.72 36.11
C ASN A 28 24.22 38.42 35.55
N MET A 29 24.35 38.56 34.22
CA MET A 29 25.60 38.54 33.50
C MET A 29 25.85 39.90 32.85
N ASN A 30 27.05 40.44 33.03
CA ASN A 30 27.52 41.66 32.38
C ASN A 30 28.57 41.30 31.32
N ILE A 31 28.50 41.97 30.18
CA ILE A 31 29.50 41.84 29.11
C ILE A 31 30.59 42.89 29.36
N ILE A 32 31.86 42.46 29.37
CA ILE A 32 33.00 43.34 29.70
C ILE A 32 33.58 44.00 28.43
N ASN A 33 33.58 43.29 27.29
CA ASN A 33 34.11 43.77 26.01
C ASN A 33 33.00 43.80 24.96
N ASP A 34 32.95 44.80 24.07
CA ASP A 34 31.95 45.05 23.00
C ASP A 34 31.76 43.88 22.01
N VAL A 35 31.20 42.79 22.52
CA VAL A 35 30.89 41.57 21.81
C VAL A 35 29.39 41.35 21.97
N ASN A 36 28.71 41.18 20.84
CA ASN A 36 27.28 40.86 20.81
C ASN A 36 27.04 39.43 21.31
N VAL A 37 27.07 39.23 22.63
CA VAL A 37 26.47 38.09 23.35
C VAL A 37 25.03 38.46 23.65
N TYR A 38 24.09 37.60 23.29
CA TYR A 38 22.66 37.87 23.41
C TYR A 38 21.89 36.57 23.70
N ASP A 39 20.62 36.70 24.05
CA ASP A 39 19.72 35.57 24.25
C ASP A 39 20.26 34.60 25.33
N ILE A 40 20.57 35.16 26.50
CA ILE A 40 21.22 34.51 27.63
C ILE A 40 20.18 33.88 28.55
N TYR A 41 20.47 32.67 29.02
CA TYR A 41 19.66 31.96 30.00
C TYR A 41 20.55 31.41 31.14
N PRO A 42 20.19 31.59 32.42
CA PRO A 42 18.93 32.18 32.86
C PRO A 42 18.81 33.69 32.59
N SER A 43 17.64 34.15 32.12
CA SER A 43 17.41 35.54 31.72
C SER A 43 17.08 36.46 32.90
N HIS A 44 16.75 35.87 34.05
CA HIS A 44 16.45 36.54 35.30
C HIS A 44 17.22 35.88 36.45
N SER A 45 17.27 36.58 37.58
CA SER A 45 17.89 36.05 38.78
C SER A 45 17.22 34.75 39.25
N ILE A 46 18.01 33.77 39.67
CA ILE A 46 17.54 32.49 40.19
C ILE A 46 18.23 32.15 41.51
N THR A 47 17.48 31.59 42.45
CA THR A 47 18.04 31.07 43.70
C THR A 47 18.61 29.67 43.47
N LEU A 48 19.85 29.45 43.88
CA LEU A 48 20.53 28.17 43.80
C LEU A 48 20.29 27.41 45.10
N THR A 49 19.71 26.21 45.01
CA THR A 49 19.47 25.37 46.19
C THR A 49 20.77 24.75 46.68
N PRO A 50 20.89 24.36 47.96
CA PRO A 50 22.11 23.72 48.49
C PRO A 50 22.57 22.47 47.72
N ASN A 51 21.66 21.78 47.03
CA ASN A 51 21.96 20.59 46.23
C ASN A 51 22.32 20.91 44.76
N THR A 52 22.37 22.18 44.33
CA THR A 52 22.82 22.51 42.98
C THR A 52 24.34 22.37 42.89
N GLU A 53 24.81 21.24 42.38
CA GLU A 53 26.24 21.01 42.16
C GLU A 53 26.81 21.85 41.01
N ARG A 54 25.96 22.25 40.05
CA ARG A 54 26.38 22.95 38.82
C ARG A 54 25.42 24.06 38.44
N PHE A 55 25.97 25.24 38.18
CA PHE A 55 25.27 26.35 37.54
C PHE A 55 25.59 26.38 36.05
N ILE A 56 24.56 26.44 35.21
CA ILE A 56 24.71 26.45 33.76
C ILE A 56 24.19 27.79 33.24
N LEU A 57 25.04 28.48 32.48
CA LEU A 57 24.72 29.71 31.77
C LEU A 57 24.95 29.47 30.29
N VAL A 58 23.95 29.75 29.45
CA VAL A 58 24.00 29.57 28.01
C VAL A 58 23.58 30.85 27.29
N GLY A 59 24.09 31.06 26.08
CA GLY A 59 23.74 32.23 25.26
C GLY A 59 24.26 32.11 23.84
N LYS A 60 23.88 33.06 22.99
CA LYS A 60 24.36 33.17 21.60
C LYS A 60 25.44 34.23 21.49
N MET A 61 26.33 34.05 20.52
CA MET A 61 27.41 35.00 20.21
C MET A 61 27.49 35.21 18.70
N SER A 62 27.55 36.48 18.27
CA SER A 62 27.32 36.87 16.86
C SER A 62 28.51 36.64 15.94
N SER A 63 29.75 36.92 16.35
CA SER A 63 30.90 36.91 15.42
C SER A 63 32.31 36.90 16.05
N SER A 64 32.50 37.20 17.33
CA SER A 64 33.84 37.16 17.94
C SER A 64 34.30 35.72 18.24
N THR A 65 35.62 35.51 18.28
CA THR A 65 36.25 34.23 18.66
C THR A 65 36.25 33.99 20.18
N SER A 66 36.17 35.07 20.97
CA SER A 66 36.04 34.99 22.43
C SER A 66 35.32 36.22 22.99
N ALA A 67 34.78 36.09 24.21
CA ALA A 67 34.17 37.17 24.97
C ALA A 67 34.56 37.06 26.45
N ASN A 68 34.70 38.20 27.12
CA ASN A 68 34.87 38.26 28.56
C ASN A 68 33.54 38.64 29.19
N ILE A 69 33.06 37.79 30.10
CA ILE A 69 31.81 38.00 30.83
C ILE A 69 32.08 38.07 32.33
N ALA A 70 31.27 38.85 33.03
CA ALA A 70 31.21 38.89 34.48
C ALA A 70 29.87 38.31 34.94
N VAL A 71 29.91 37.26 35.75
CA VAL A 71 28.75 36.62 36.34
C VAL A 71 28.67 37.05 37.81
N ASN A 72 27.53 37.61 38.20
CA ASN A 72 27.33 38.13 39.55
C ASN A 72 26.42 37.20 40.37
N PHE A 73 26.88 36.84 41.57
CA PHE A 73 26.14 36.05 42.55
C PHE A 73 25.98 36.82 43.86
N ILE A 74 24.88 36.59 44.57
CA ILE A 74 24.75 36.95 45.98
C ILE A 74 25.05 35.70 46.79
N ILE A 75 25.98 35.79 47.72
CA ILE A 75 26.29 34.76 48.71
C ILE A 75 26.33 35.46 50.06
N SER A 76 25.54 34.99 51.03
CA SER A 76 25.49 35.59 52.38
C SER A 76 25.28 37.12 52.36
N ASN A 77 24.40 37.60 51.49
CA ASN A 77 24.08 39.02 51.30
C ASN A 77 25.24 39.90 50.78
N GLN A 78 26.32 39.30 50.27
CA GLN A 78 27.42 39.98 49.60
C GLN A 78 27.43 39.64 48.11
N ILE A 79 27.78 40.62 47.27
CA ILE A 79 27.89 40.42 45.81
C ILE A 79 29.28 39.87 45.50
N HIS A 80 29.31 38.69 44.90
CA HIS A 80 30.51 38.05 44.37
C HIS A 80 30.47 38.10 42.84
N ARG A 81 31.47 38.74 42.25
CA ARG A 81 31.65 38.84 40.80
C ARG A 81 32.72 37.85 40.34
N LYS A 82 32.39 37.01 39.37
CA LYS A 82 33.34 36.08 38.74
C LYS A 82 33.50 36.43 37.26
N GLU A 83 34.72 36.76 36.86
CA GLU A 83 35.05 37.03 35.46
C GLU A 83 35.53 35.76 34.76
N LEU A 84 35.00 35.51 33.57
CA LEU A 84 35.24 34.32 32.78
C LEU A 84 35.47 34.71 31.32
N LYS A 85 36.47 34.10 30.70
CA LYS A 85 36.66 34.16 29.26
C LYS A 85 35.96 32.98 28.60
N ILE A 86 35.02 33.25 27.72
CA ILE A 86 34.33 32.26 26.91
C ILE A 86 34.85 32.29 25.47
N ASN A 87 35.03 31.13 24.87
CA ASN A 87 35.48 31.01 23.48
C ASN A 87 34.34 30.50 22.60
N LYS A 88 34.29 30.95 21.36
CA LYS A 88 33.37 30.42 20.36
C LYS A 88 33.73 28.96 20.10
N VAL A 89 32.73 28.10 20.05
CA VAL A 89 32.88 26.72 19.63
C VAL A 89 32.61 26.64 18.14
N ASP A 90 33.52 26.03 17.39
CA ASP A 90 33.38 25.84 15.95
C ASP A 90 32.19 24.93 15.64
N SER A 91 31.46 25.27 14.58
CA SER A 91 30.26 24.53 14.16
C SER A 91 30.54 23.11 13.70
N THR A 92 31.81 22.78 13.43
CA THR A 92 32.30 21.46 13.02
C THR A 92 32.75 20.60 14.22
N SER A 93 32.78 21.14 15.43
CA SER A 93 33.18 20.36 16.61
C SER A 93 32.09 19.35 16.98
N GLU A 94 32.50 18.17 17.45
CA GLU A 94 31.59 17.11 17.92
C GLU A 94 30.63 17.59 19.03
N ASN A 95 31.07 18.56 19.83
CA ASN A 95 30.30 19.10 20.96
C ASN A 95 29.32 20.23 20.58
N TYR A 96 29.37 20.74 19.34
CA TYR A 96 28.53 21.87 18.94
C TYR A 96 27.04 21.54 19.02
N GLU A 97 26.64 20.34 18.60
CA GLU A 97 25.24 19.92 18.62
C GLU A 97 24.71 19.72 20.04
N LEU A 98 25.55 19.20 20.93
CA LEU A 98 25.24 19.07 22.36
C LEU A 98 24.99 20.45 22.99
N LEU A 99 25.85 21.44 22.68
CA LEU A 99 25.69 22.81 23.17
C LEU A 99 24.42 23.47 22.62
N ARG A 100 24.06 23.22 21.35
CA ARG A 100 22.79 23.70 20.78
C ARG A 100 21.58 23.14 21.51
N ARG A 101 21.59 21.84 21.83
CA ARG A 101 20.51 21.19 22.60
C ARG A 101 20.43 21.71 24.03
N LEU A 102 21.57 21.87 24.72
CA LEU A 102 21.61 22.44 26.07
C LEU A 102 21.04 23.86 26.12
N TYR A 103 21.43 24.69 25.15
CA TYR A 103 20.89 26.04 24.99
C TYR A 103 19.36 26.04 24.82
N ALA A 104 18.85 25.22 23.91
CA ALA A 104 17.40 25.11 23.67
C ALA A 104 16.64 24.58 24.89
N LYS A 105 17.21 23.62 25.64
CA LYS A 105 16.63 23.08 26.88
C LYS A 105 16.51 24.15 27.96
N GLN A 106 17.53 24.99 28.15
CA GLN A 106 17.48 26.06 29.15
C GLN A 106 16.42 27.11 28.79
N MET A 107 16.35 27.50 27.52
CA MET A 107 15.33 28.42 27.03
C MET A 107 13.92 27.85 27.19
N LEU A 108 13.71 26.57 26.85
CA LEU A 108 12.42 25.89 27.06
C LEU A 108 12.04 25.86 28.54
N SER A 109 12.99 25.60 29.44
CA SER A 109 12.73 25.56 30.88
C SER A 109 12.15 26.88 31.40
N GLU A 110 12.65 28.02 30.93
CA GLU A 110 12.10 29.33 31.33
C GLU A 110 10.74 29.60 30.68
N LEU A 111 10.61 29.36 29.37
CA LEU A 111 9.37 29.64 28.66
C LEU A 111 8.22 28.78 29.18
N SER A 112 8.53 27.54 29.60
CA SER A 112 7.56 26.58 30.13
C SER A 112 7.02 26.94 31.51
N ALA A 113 7.58 27.94 32.19
CA ALA A 113 6.98 28.50 33.40
C ALA A 113 5.60 29.15 33.14
N PHE A 114 5.39 29.64 31.90
CA PHE A 114 4.11 30.21 31.45
C PHE A 114 3.75 29.70 30.05
N PRO A 115 3.35 28.41 29.93
CA PRO A 115 3.31 27.72 28.65
C PRO A 115 2.29 28.32 27.69
N GLU A 116 1.09 28.68 28.15
CA GLU A 116 0.04 29.26 27.30
C GLU A 116 0.44 30.60 26.71
N LYS A 117 1.09 31.47 27.50
CA LYS A 117 1.59 32.77 27.02
C LYS A 117 2.69 32.62 25.97
N ASN A 118 3.50 31.56 26.09
CA ASN A 118 4.68 31.32 25.26
C ASN A 118 4.48 30.24 24.19
N LYS A 119 3.24 29.78 23.96
CA LYS A 119 2.92 28.61 23.13
C LYS A 119 3.63 28.58 21.78
N LYS A 120 3.52 29.67 21.01
CA LYS A 120 4.15 29.77 19.68
C LYS A 120 5.66 29.58 19.75
N ARG A 121 6.31 30.27 20.69
CA ARG A 121 7.76 30.24 20.87
C ARG A 121 8.24 28.86 21.34
N ILE A 122 7.51 28.23 22.27
CA ILE A 122 7.80 26.86 22.74
C ILE A 122 7.70 25.86 21.58
N LEU A 123 6.64 25.95 20.78
CA LEU A 123 6.43 25.09 19.62
C LEU A 123 7.54 25.27 18.57
N ASP A 124 7.87 26.51 18.22
CA ASP A 124 8.94 26.83 17.26
C ASP A 124 10.30 26.27 17.73
N ILE A 125 10.60 26.37 19.02
CA ILE A 125 11.84 25.82 19.61
C ILE A 125 11.82 24.29 19.61
N GLY A 126 10.71 23.69 20.04
CA GLY A 126 10.53 22.24 20.08
C GLY A 126 10.74 21.61 18.70
N LEU A 127 10.17 22.21 17.65
CA LEU A 127 10.37 21.75 16.27
C LEU A 127 11.78 22.03 15.77
N LYS A 128 12.32 23.24 15.97
CA LYS A 128 13.65 23.64 15.46
C LYS A 128 14.79 22.78 16.04
N TYR A 129 14.69 22.40 17.30
CA TYR A 129 15.73 21.63 18.01
C TYR A 129 15.35 20.18 18.25
N LEU A 130 14.22 19.71 17.70
CA LEU A 130 13.69 18.36 17.87
C LEU A 130 13.57 17.94 19.35
N LEU A 131 12.96 18.80 20.17
CA LEU A 131 12.77 18.60 21.60
C LEU A 131 11.30 18.39 21.95
N VAL A 132 11.05 17.49 22.90
CA VAL A 132 9.74 17.33 23.56
C VAL A 132 9.50 18.55 24.45
N SER A 133 8.29 19.09 24.37
CA SER A 133 7.85 20.25 25.13
C SER A 133 6.37 20.11 25.47
N ASN A 134 5.79 21.11 26.14
CA ASN A 134 4.36 21.13 26.46
C ASN A 134 3.46 21.03 25.20
N PHE A 135 3.98 21.36 24.01
CA PHE A 135 3.22 21.37 22.75
C PHE A 135 3.84 20.51 21.65
N THR A 136 4.86 19.71 21.96
CA THR A 136 5.52 18.79 21.02
C THR A 136 5.72 17.43 21.68
N SER A 137 5.35 16.37 20.99
CA SER A 137 5.51 14.97 21.43
C SER A 137 6.41 14.21 20.46
N ILE A 138 7.13 13.21 20.96
CA ILE A 138 7.80 12.22 20.12
C ILE A 138 6.86 11.02 19.97
N LEU A 139 6.61 10.64 18.73
CA LEU A 139 5.96 9.39 18.40
C LEU A 139 7.05 8.39 18.00
N VAL A 140 7.17 7.30 18.74
CA VAL A 140 8.07 6.19 18.41
C VAL A 140 7.23 5.09 17.79
N LEU A 141 7.57 4.72 16.56
CA LEU A 141 6.91 3.66 15.82
C LEU A 141 7.93 2.52 15.67
N GLU A 142 7.66 1.40 16.32
CA GLU A 142 8.58 0.25 16.34
C GLU A 142 8.13 -0.83 15.36
N THR A 143 6.81 -0.96 15.18
CA THR A 143 6.23 -1.98 14.30
C THR A 143 5.64 -1.35 13.05
N LEU A 144 5.60 -2.13 11.98
CA LEU A 144 4.98 -1.70 10.74
C LEU A 144 3.48 -1.39 10.91
N GLN A 145 2.78 -2.14 11.75
CA GLN A 145 1.36 -1.91 11.99
C GLN A 145 1.10 -0.50 12.54
N GLN A 146 1.96 -0.02 13.44
CA GLN A 146 1.88 1.33 13.98
C GLN A 146 2.14 2.38 12.89
N HIS A 147 3.08 2.13 11.97
CA HIS A 147 3.32 3.01 10.81
C HIS A 147 2.10 3.12 9.90
N ILE A 148 1.43 2.00 9.63
CA ILE A 148 0.19 1.95 8.84
C ILE A 148 -0.94 2.71 9.54
N GLU A 149 -1.17 2.43 10.82
CA GLU A 149 -2.22 3.07 11.62
C GLU A 149 -2.05 4.59 11.67
N HIS A 150 -0.82 5.06 11.92
CA HIS A 150 -0.52 6.48 12.01
C HIS A 150 -0.23 7.15 10.66
N LYS A 151 -0.25 6.39 9.55
CA LYS A 151 0.04 6.87 8.18
C LYS A 151 1.40 7.59 8.08
N ILE A 152 2.40 7.08 8.79
CA ILE A 152 3.77 7.59 8.80
C ILE A 152 4.67 6.56 8.14
N CYS A 153 5.46 6.98 7.15
CA CYS A 153 6.36 6.09 6.44
C CYS A 153 7.57 5.73 7.33
N PRO A 154 7.91 4.43 7.49
CA PRO A 154 9.12 4.03 8.21
C PRO A 154 10.38 4.58 7.53
N HIS A 155 11.42 4.83 8.32
CA HIS A 155 12.68 5.31 7.78
C HIS A 155 13.35 4.21 6.93
N GLN A 156 14.09 4.61 5.89
CA GLN A 156 14.72 3.68 4.95
C GLN A 156 15.64 2.65 5.64
N SER A 157 16.35 3.06 6.69
CA SER A 157 17.19 2.16 7.50
C SER A 157 16.43 1.13 8.34
N GLN A 158 15.14 1.38 8.66
CA GLN A 158 14.28 0.37 9.29
C GLN A 158 13.79 -0.63 8.26
N LEU A 159 13.48 -0.19 7.04
CA LEU A 159 13.12 -1.06 5.91
C LEU A 159 14.30 -1.97 5.48
N GLU A 160 15.54 -1.49 5.60
CA GLU A 160 16.76 -2.25 5.28
C GLU A 160 17.04 -3.42 6.24
N LEU A 161 16.46 -3.42 7.44
CA LEU A 161 16.60 -4.51 8.43
C LEU A 161 15.56 -5.63 8.22
N GLU A 162 14.68 -5.50 7.23
CA GLU A 162 13.51 -6.36 7.06
C GLU A 162 13.69 -7.41 5.98
N SER A 163 13.12 -8.60 6.22
CA SER A 163 12.92 -9.61 5.19
C SER A 163 12.15 -9.03 3.99
N VAL A 164 12.51 -9.40 2.76
CA VAL A 164 11.78 -9.00 1.54
C VAL A 164 10.27 -9.32 1.64
N GLN A 165 9.92 -10.41 2.33
CA GLN A 165 8.53 -10.79 2.61
C GLN A 165 7.76 -9.71 3.39
N LEU A 166 8.40 -9.08 4.38
CA LEU A 166 7.79 -7.99 5.15
C LEU A 166 7.64 -6.74 4.27
N LEU A 167 8.68 -6.36 3.52
CA LEU A 167 8.63 -5.26 2.55
C LEU A 167 7.46 -5.40 1.57
N ARG A 168 7.26 -6.60 1.00
CA ARG A 168 6.11 -6.90 0.14
C ARG A 168 4.78 -6.77 0.87
N THR A 169 4.70 -7.24 2.11
CA THR A 169 3.49 -7.12 2.94
C THR A 169 3.10 -5.67 3.15
N VAL A 170 4.10 -4.81 3.43
CA VAL A 170 3.89 -3.36 3.55
C VAL A 170 3.38 -2.80 2.24
N ALA A 171 4.08 -3.11 1.15
CA ALA A 171 3.79 -2.59 -0.17
C ALA A 171 2.36 -2.95 -0.60
N TYR A 172 1.93 -4.20 -0.41
CA TYR A 172 0.58 -4.65 -0.77
C TYR A 172 -0.49 -3.90 0.02
N LYS A 173 -0.29 -3.70 1.33
CA LYS A 173 -1.23 -2.91 2.15
C LYS A 173 -1.29 -1.45 1.74
N LEU A 174 -0.16 -0.83 1.42
CA LEU A 174 -0.12 0.56 0.96
C LEU A 174 -0.75 0.72 -0.44
N VAL A 175 -0.58 -0.26 -1.33
CA VAL A 175 -1.26 -0.31 -2.64
C VAL A 175 -2.77 -0.43 -2.48
N GLU A 176 -3.24 -1.30 -1.58
CA GLU A 176 -4.66 -1.43 -1.24
C GLU A 176 -5.25 -0.09 -0.73
N PHE A 177 -4.47 0.70 0.02
CA PHE A 177 -4.88 2.05 0.45
C PHE A 177 -4.70 3.15 -0.61
N GLY A 178 -4.19 2.83 -1.80
CA GLY A 178 -3.96 3.81 -2.88
C GLY A 178 -2.82 4.80 -2.61
N LEU A 179 -1.90 4.49 -1.70
CA LEU A 179 -0.80 5.37 -1.30
C LEU A 179 0.44 5.23 -2.21
N TYR A 180 0.25 5.31 -3.53
CA TYR A 180 1.25 4.90 -4.52
C TYR A 180 2.61 5.62 -4.42
N ASN A 181 2.60 6.91 -4.08
CA ASN A 181 3.83 7.72 -3.93
C ASN A 181 4.78 7.17 -2.84
N LEU A 182 4.24 6.56 -1.79
CA LEU A 182 5.03 5.99 -0.71
C LEU A 182 5.60 4.62 -1.09
N VAL A 183 4.88 3.87 -1.93
CA VAL A 183 5.21 2.49 -2.29
C VAL A 183 6.30 2.42 -3.35
N GLU A 184 6.42 3.42 -4.21
CA GLU A 184 7.39 3.39 -5.32
C GLU A 184 8.82 3.12 -4.83
N ASN A 185 9.26 3.82 -3.78
CA ASN A 185 10.58 3.60 -3.21
C ASN A 185 10.75 2.18 -2.62
N ILE A 186 9.69 1.61 -2.06
CA ILE A 186 9.69 0.25 -1.52
C ILE A 186 9.83 -0.77 -2.65
N PHE A 187 9.03 -0.68 -3.71
CA PHE A 187 9.14 -1.61 -4.84
C PHE A 187 10.46 -1.47 -5.60
N ARG A 188 10.99 -0.25 -5.77
CA ARG A 188 12.33 -0.04 -6.33
C ARG A 188 13.41 -0.71 -5.48
N HIS A 189 13.28 -0.65 -4.15
CA HIS A 189 14.17 -1.35 -3.24
C HIS A 189 14.02 -2.88 -3.34
N ILE A 190 12.79 -3.40 -3.40
CA ILE A 190 12.52 -4.84 -3.60
C ILE A 190 13.14 -5.34 -4.91
N VAL A 191 13.02 -4.59 -6.01
CA VAL A 191 13.66 -4.92 -7.30
C VAL A 191 15.19 -5.03 -7.17
N ASN A 192 15.83 -4.16 -6.39
CA ASN A 192 17.27 -4.24 -6.14
C ASN A 192 17.64 -5.47 -5.28
N LEU A 193 16.84 -5.81 -4.28
CA LEU A 193 17.06 -6.95 -3.38
C LEU A 193 16.74 -8.31 -4.01
N ARG A 194 15.81 -8.33 -4.97
CA ARG A 194 15.29 -9.51 -5.69
C ARG A 194 15.25 -9.26 -7.19
N SER A 195 16.42 -8.96 -7.74
CA SER A 195 16.60 -8.78 -9.20
C SER A 195 16.56 -10.11 -9.95
N ASP A 196 16.58 -11.22 -9.24
CA ASP A 196 16.41 -12.60 -9.69
C ASP A 196 14.94 -13.03 -9.80
N GLU A 197 13.98 -12.23 -9.29
CA GLU A 197 12.55 -12.56 -9.28
C GLU A 197 11.76 -11.69 -10.27
N PRO A 198 11.07 -12.27 -11.27
CA PRO A 198 10.30 -11.49 -12.25
C PRO A 198 9.15 -10.70 -11.62
N GLN A 199 8.53 -11.25 -10.56
CA GLN A 199 7.43 -10.60 -9.85
C GLN A 199 7.81 -9.22 -9.32
N SER A 200 9.05 -9.00 -8.87
CA SER A 200 9.51 -7.69 -8.37
C SER A 200 9.38 -6.60 -9.44
N PHE A 201 9.74 -6.92 -10.70
CA PHE A 201 9.65 -6.00 -11.83
C PHE A 201 8.19 -5.78 -12.26
N ARG A 202 7.39 -6.85 -12.29
CA ARG A 202 5.95 -6.79 -12.59
C ARG A 202 5.21 -5.90 -11.60
N ASP A 203 5.43 -6.09 -10.31
CA ASP A 203 4.76 -5.33 -9.24
C ASP A 203 5.10 -3.84 -9.33
N LEU A 204 6.37 -3.49 -9.62
CA LEU A 204 6.78 -2.11 -9.88
C LEU A 204 6.12 -1.53 -11.14
N ALA A 205 6.04 -2.30 -12.23
CA ALA A 205 5.39 -1.85 -13.47
C ALA A 205 3.90 -1.53 -13.26
N LEU A 206 3.19 -2.41 -12.56
CA LEU A 206 1.78 -2.20 -12.20
C LEU A 206 1.61 -1.00 -11.27
N LEU A 207 2.49 -0.81 -10.27
CA LEU A 207 2.44 0.37 -9.41
C LEU A 207 2.62 1.65 -10.23
N LEU A 208 3.64 1.72 -11.07
CA LEU A 208 3.93 2.90 -11.89
C LEU A 208 2.81 3.20 -12.90
N GLN A 209 2.10 2.17 -13.37
CA GLN A 209 0.90 2.35 -14.18
C GLN A 209 -0.23 3.02 -13.40
N GLU A 210 -0.41 2.67 -12.12
CA GLU A 210 -1.46 3.22 -11.25
C GLU A 210 -1.12 4.61 -10.70
N SER A 211 0.16 4.91 -10.45
CA SER A 211 0.60 6.21 -9.93
C SER A 211 0.59 7.32 -10.98
N ASN A 212 0.63 6.96 -12.27
CA ASN A 212 0.78 7.93 -13.36
C ASN A 212 -0.53 8.64 -13.72
N SER A 213 -0.59 9.92 -13.36
CA SER A 213 -1.51 10.91 -13.94
C SER A 213 -0.91 11.62 -15.16
N GLU A 214 0.42 11.53 -15.38
CA GLU A 214 1.15 12.21 -16.44
C GLU A 214 2.23 11.29 -17.04
N THR A 215 2.46 11.41 -18.33
CA THR A 215 3.29 10.62 -19.27
C THR A 215 4.76 10.31 -18.89
N LYS A 216 5.23 10.58 -17.67
CA LYS A 216 6.66 10.62 -17.33
C LYS A 216 7.36 9.25 -17.31
N ASN A 217 6.66 8.14 -17.01
CA ASN A 217 7.32 6.83 -16.82
C ASN A 217 6.87 5.74 -17.81
N LEU A 218 6.30 6.09 -18.97
CA LEU A 218 5.73 5.10 -19.89
C LEU A 218 6.77 4.14 -20.49
N ILE A 219 7.95 4.67 -20.79
CA ILE A 219 9.08 3.88 -21.32
C ILE A 219 9.56 2.89 -20.24
N GLU A 220 9.74 3.39 -19.01
CA GLU A 220 10.15 2.56 -17.87
C GLU A 220 9.16 1.42 -17.62
N ILE A 221 7.85 1.71 -17.60
CA ILE A 221 6.80 0.68 -17.43
C ILE A 221 6.89 -0.39 -18.53
N SER A 222 7.02 0.03 -19.79
CA SER A 222 7.18 -0.87 -20.92
C SER A 222 8.43 -1.74 -20.77
N ASP A 223 9.55 -1.16 -20.34
CA ASP A 223 10.82 -1.89 -20.20
C ASP A 223 10.79 -2.87 -19.03
N LEU A 224 10.14 -2.53 -17.92
CA LEU A 224 9.88 -3.44 -16.82
C LEU A 224 9.03 -4.64 -17.27
N PHE A 225 7.94 -4.41 -18.01
CA PHE A 225 7.13 -5.50 -18.56
C PHE A 225 7.92 -6.37 -19.53
N LYS A 226 8.71 -5.79 -20.45
CA LYS A 226 9.59 -6.54 -21.36
C LYS A 226 10.63 -7.36 -20.62
N LYS A 227 11.20 -6.80 -19.53
CA LYS A 227 12.16 -7.50 -18.70
C LYS A 227 11.55 -8.78 -18.13
N VAL A 228 10.30 -8.74 -17.67
CA VAL A 228 9.57 -9.94 -17.20
C VAL A 228 9.30 -10.90 -18.36
N ILE A 229 8.78 -10.43 -19.48
CA ILE A 229 8.34 -11.29 -20.60
C ILE A 229 9.51 -11.98 -21.32
N PHE A 230 10.61 -11.27 -21.53
CA PHE A 230 11.76 -11.74 -22.32
C PHE A 230 13.01 -12.03 -21.48
N GLY A 231 12.93 -11.86 -20.16
CA GLY A 231 14.02 -12.17 -19.25
C GLY A 231 14.27 -13.67 -19.14
N GLU A 232 15.52 -14.04 -18.86
CA GLU A 232 15.86 -15.41 -18.47
C GLU A 232 15.63 -15.57 -16.98
N TRP A 233 14.62 -16.37 -16.63
CA TRP A 233 14.21 -16.62 -15.24
C TRP A 233 14.40 -18.10 -14.90
N ASP A 234 14.47 -18.39 -13.59
CA ASP A 234 14.39 -19.76 -13.09
C ASP A 234 13.08 -20.43 -13.60
N LYS A 235 13.13 -21.74 -13.89
CA LYS A 235 11.98 -22.51 -14.38
C LYS A 235 10.79 -22.50 -13.41
N ARG A 236 11.03 -22.16 -12.15
CA ARG A 236 10.01 -21.94 -11.11
C ARG A 236 9.17 -20.67 -11.30
N TYR A 237 9.43 -19.89 -12.34
CA TYR A 237 8.67 -18.68 -12.69
C TYR A 237 8.12 -18.75 -14.12
N SER A 238 7.89 -19.94 -14.65
CA SER A 238 7.33 -20.10 -16.00
C SER A 238 5.92 -19.53 -16.09
N GLU A 239 5.44 -19.18 -17.29
CA GLU A 239 4.08 -18.66 -17.53
C GLU A 239 3.77 -17.26 -16.93
N ILE A 240 4.59 -16.70 -16.02
CA ILE A 240 4.43 -15.30 -15.56
C ILE A 240 4.52 -14.31 -16.73
N GLU A 241 5.27 -14.66 -17.77
CA GLU A 241 5.36 -13.92 -19.02
C GLU A 241 4.00 -13.79 -19.72
N VAL A 242 3.09 -14.77 -19.58
CA VAL A 242 1.75 -14.75 -20.21
C VAL A 242 0.86 -13.75 -19.49
N THR A 243 0.78 -13.84 -18.16
CA THR A 243 0.04 -12.89 -17.31
C THR A 243 0.52 -11.46 -17.53
N THR A 244 1.85 -11.30 -17.61
CA THR A 244 2.49 -10.00 -17.79
C THR A 244 2.33 -9.47 -19.22
N LEU A 245 2.32 -10.34 -20.23
CA LEU A 245 2.02 -9.96 -21.60
C LEU A 245 0.58 -9.45 -21.73
N HIS A 246 -0.38 -10.02 -21.02
CA HIS A 246 -1.75 -9.51 -20.99
C HIS A 246 -1.82 -8.11 -20.38
N GLU A 247 -1.03 -7.85 -19.34
CA GLU A 247 -0.91 -6.53 -18.69
C GLU A 247 -0.26 -5.50 -19.58
N LEU A 248 0.86 -5.84 -20.23
CA LEU A 248 1.52 -5.00 -21.22
C LEU A 248 0.55 -4.66 -22.38
N ASN A 249 -0.20 -5.64 -22.87
CA ASN A 249 -1.19 -5.43 -23.93
C ASN A 249 -2.30 -4.46 -23.50
N CYS A 250 -2.77 -4.54 -22.26
CA CYS A 250 -3.73 -3.60 -21.71
C CYS A 250 -3.12 -2.19 -21.57
N PHE A 251 -1.90 -2.10 -21.05
CA PHE A 251 -1.15 -0.85 -20.92
C PHE A 251 -0.98 -0.16 -22.27
N ILE A 252 -0.52 -0.88 -23.30
CA ILE A 252 -0.36 -0.35 -24.66
C ILE A 252 -1.70 0.15 -25.19
N PHE A 253 -2.79 -0.61 -25.02
CA PHE A 253 -4.11 -0.21 -25.47
C PHE A 253 -4.58 1.09 -24.79
N GLN A 254 -4.36 1.21 -23.48
CA GLN A 254 -4.73 2.38 -22.68
C GLN A 254 -3.99 3.64 -23.14
N PHE A 255 -2.70 3.52 -23.50
CA PHE A 255 -1.84 4.65 -23.85
C PHE A 255 -1.50 4.76 -25.34
N ARG A 256 -2.20 4.02 -26.22
CA ARG A 256 -1.93 3.98 -27.68
C ARG A 256 -1.93 5.33 -28.40
N GLN A 257 -2.60 6.34 -27.83
CA GLN A 257 -2.63 7.69 -28.41
C GLN A 257 -1.34 8.49 -28.15
N GLN A 258 -0.45 8.01 -27.28
CA GLN A 258 0.82 8.63 -26.96
C GLN A 258 1.93 7.98 -27.81
N GLN A 259 2.26 8.63 -28.94
CA GLN A 259 3.13 8.11 -30.00
C GLN A 259 4.52 7.61 -29.53
N GLN A 260 5.01 8.05 -28.36
CA GLN A 260 6.32 7.65 -27.82
C GLN A 260 6.39 6.16 -27.44
N ILE A 261 5.27 5.52 -27.08
CA ILE A 261 5.24 4.11 -26.64
C ILE A 261 5.43 3.16 -27.82
N LEU A 262 4.74 3.43 -28.95
CA LEU A 262 4.64 2.54 -30.11
C LEU A 262 6.01 2.25 -30.75
N ASN A 263 6.91 3.23 -30.79
CA ASN A 263 8.24 3.09 -31.40
C ASN A 263 9.22 2.23 -30.59
N SER A 264 8.87 1.83 -29.35
CA SER A 264 9.77 1.06 -28.48
C SER A 264 9.42 -0.43 -28.42
N ILE A 265 8.30 -0.87 -29.01
CA ILE A 265 7.70 -2.20 -28.78
C ILE A 265 7.81 -3.11 -30.02
N ASP A 266 8.73 -2.82 -30.94
CA ASP A 266 8.80 -3.41 -32.29
C ASP A 266 8.84 -4.96 -32.39
N ASN A 267 8.98 -5.68 -31.27
CA ASN A 267 9.06 -7.16 -31.23
C ASN A 267 8.09 -7.86 -30.25
N CYS A 268 7.09 -7.17 -29.68
CA CYS A 268 6.13 -7.81 -28.76
C CYS A 268 4.87 -8.29 -29.50
N PRO A 269 4.30 -9.48 -29.19
CA PRO A 269 2.99 -9.86 -29.70
C PRO A 269 1.90 -8.97 -29.09
N ILE A 270 1.59 -7.87 -29.79
CA ILE A 270 0.56 -6.91 -29.35
C ILE A 270 -0.82 -7.39 -29.75
N ARG A 271 -1.64 -7.77 -28.77
CA ARG A 271 -3.06 -8.09 -28.97
C ARG A 271 -3.88 -7.60 -27.80
N HIS A 272 -4.85 -6.72 -28.08
CA HIS A 272 -5.82 -6.30 -27.08
C HIS A 272 -6.79 -7.45 -26.77
N LEU A 273 -6.76 -7.94 -25.53
CA LEU A 273 -7.54 -9.09 -25.06
C LEU A 273 -8.49 -8.67 -23.91
N PRO A 274 -9.54 -7.89 -24.20
CA PRO A 274 -10.47 -7.46 -23.14
C PRO A 274 -11.28 -8.65 -22.62
N VAL A 275 -11.50 -8.68 -21.30
CA VAL A 275 -12.32 -9.69 -20.62
C VAL A 275 -13.29 -9.03 -19.66
N VAL A 276 -14.39 -9.70 -19.32
CA VAL A 276 -15.42 -9.12 -18.43
C VAL A 276 -15.03 -9.26 -16.97
N LEU A 277 -14.36 -10.34 -16.59
CA LEU A 277 -13.78 -10.50 -15.25
C LEU A 277 -12.38 -11.11 -15.38
N ARG A 278 -11.41 -10.47 -14.72
CA ARG A 278 -10.05 -10.96 -14.53
C ARG A 278 -9.72 -10.89 -13.04
N ILE A 279 -9.23 -11.97 -12.47
CA ILE A 279 -8.79 -12.04 -11.08
C ILE A 279 -7.35 -12.53 -11.09
N VAL A 280 -6.45 -11.80 -10.46
CA VAL A 280 -5.04 -12.18 -10.36
C VAL A 280 -4.65 -12.16 -8.88
N MET A 281 -4.25 -13.32 -8.36
CA MET A 281 -3.78 -13.48 -6.99
C MET A 281 -2.26 -13.62 -6.97
N ILE A 282 -1.60 -12.90 -6.07
CA ILE A 282 -0.16 -13.03 -5.79
C ILE A 282 0.08 -13.13 -4.29
N TRP A 283 1.26 -13.62 -3.88
CA TRP A 283 1.65 -13.73 -2.48
C TRP A 283 3.09 -13.29 -2.23
N ASN A 284 3.46 -13.17 -0.94
CA ASN A 284 4.70 -12.54 -0.48
C ASN A 284 5.85 -13.51 -0.11
N THR A 285 5.63 -14.83 -0.05
CA THR A 285 6.67 -15.83 0.33
C THR A 285 6.76 -17.09 -0.55
N ASN A 286 7.97 -17.62 -0.73
CA ASN A 286 8.34 -18.61 -1.76
C ASN A 286 7.90 -20.03 -1.41
N ASP A 287 7.75 -20.27 -0.11
CA ASP A 287 7.58 -21.61 0.42
C ASP A 287 6.10 -21.98 0.56
N THR A 288 5.16 -21.06 0.24
CA THR A 288 3.71 -21.26 0.36
C THR A 288 3.01 -21.63 -0.92
N ASP A 289 2.17 -22.64 -0.80
CA ASP A 289 1.23 -23.11 -1.81
C ASP A 289 -0.16 -22.53 -1.52
N VAL A 290 -0.66 -21.69 -2.43
CA VAL A 290 -1.95 -20.99 -2.31
C VAL A 290 -2.71 -21.08 -3.63
N ASP A 291 -3.81 -21.83 -3.62
CA ASP A 291 -4.64 -22.00 -4.82
C ASP A 291 -5.76 -20.95 -4.85
N LEU A 292 -6.00 -20.38 -6.02
CA LEU A 292 -7.16 -19.56 -6.34
C LEU A 292 -8.33 -20.47 -6.71
N HIS A 293 -9.45 -20.25 -6.06
CA HIS A 293 -10.70 -20.96 -6.30
C HIS A 293 -11.79 -19.95 -6.62
N ILE A 294 -12.43 -20.11 -7.78
CA ILE A 294 -13.54 -19.27 -8.20
C ILE A 294 -14.80 -20.12 -8.26
N ILE A 295 -15.80 -19.77 -7.44
CA ILE A 295 -17.14 -20.34 -7.60
C ILE A 295 -17.94 -19.42 -8.51
N GLU A 296 -18.33 -19.98 -9.63
CA GLU A 296 -19.11 -19.31 -10.65
C GLU A 296 -20.60 -19.30 -10.32
N PRO A 297 -21.40 -18.41 -10.95
CA PRO A 297 -22.84 -18.34 -10.71
C PRO A 297 -23.64 -19.62 -10.97
N THR A 298 -23.10 -20.54 -11.77
CA THR A 298 -23.67 -21.86 -12.05
C THR A 298 -23.54 -22.81 -10.88
N GLY A 299 -22.73 -22.48 -9.86
CA GLY A 299 -22.31 -23.36 -8.79
C GLY A 299 -21.09 -24.22 -9.14
N GLU A 300 -20.56 -24.08 -10.36
CA GLU A 300 -19.33 -24.73 -10.81
C GLU A 300 -18.12 -24.04 -10.17
N GLU A 301 -17.13 -24.84 -9.75
CA GLU A 301 -15.90 -24.35 -9.14
C GLU A 301 -14.76 -24.45 -10.16
N CYS A 302 -14.11 -23.32 -10.46
CA CYS A 302 -12.90 -23.23 -11.27
C CYS A 302 -11.68 -23.14 -10.36
N TYR A 303 -10.74 -24.07 -10.54
CA TYR A 303 -9.50 -24.13 -9.77
C TYR A 303 -8.48 -24.97 -10.53
N TYR A 304 -7.28 -25.10 -9.98
CA TYR A 304 -6.12 -25.73 -10.59
C TYR A 304 -6.38 -27.10 -11.27
N SER A 305 -7.25 -27.95 -10.71
CA SER A 305 -7.56 -29.27 -11.31
C SER A 305 -8.77 -29.25 -12.26
N HIS A 306 -9.57 -28.18 -12.22
CA HIS A 306 -10.73 -27.94 -13.07
C HIS A 306 -10.60 -26.58 -13.76
N LYS A 307 -9.68 -26.54 -14.74
CA LYS A 307 -9.17 -25.28 -15.31
C LYS A 307 -10.11 -24.57 -16.28
N ASN A 308 -11.08 -25.27 -16.85
CA ASN A 308 -12.01 -24.72 -17.83
C ASN A 308 -13.43 -25.07 -17.41
N THR A 309 -14.29 -24.07 -17.21
CA THR A 309 -15.67 -24.26 -16.78
C THR A 309 -16.65 -24.22 -17.96
N ALA A 310 -17.89 -24.64 -17.71
CA ALA A 310 -18.93 -24.69 -18.72
C ALA A 310 -19.31 -23.32 -19.31
N ILE A 311 -19.14 -22.23 -18.54
CA ILE A 311 -19.43 -20.85 -18.99
C ILE A 311 -18.20 -20.13 -19.55
N GLY A 312 -17.10 -20.86 -19.80
CA GLY A 312 -15.90 -20.29 -20.42
C GLY A 312 -14.98 -19.56 -19.44
N GLY A 313 -15.12 -19.81 -18.14
CA GLY A 313 -14.11 -19.43 -17.15
C GLY A 313 -12.87 -20.28 -17.31
N MET A 314 -11.71 -19.64 -17.21
CA MET A 314 -10.41 -20.27 -17.36
C MET A 314 -9.50 -19.85 -16.21
N ILE A 315 -8.79 -20.79 -15.62
CA ILE A 315 -7.72 -20.48 -14.64
C ILE A 315 -6.35 -20.86 -15.23
N SER A 316 -5.32 -20.11 -14.86
CA SER A 316 -3.93 -20.42 -15.16
C SER A 316 -3.55 -21.80 -14.61
N ARG A 317 -2.43 -22.36 -15.07
CA ARG A 317 -2.01 -23.66 -14.58
C ARG A 317 -1.53 -23.57 -13.13
N ASP A 318 -1.77 -24.66 -12.40
CA ASP A 318 -1.16 -24.93 -11.09
C ASP A 318 0.35 -25.12 -11.20
N PHE A 319 1.11 -24.52 -10.29
CA PHE A 319 2.54 -24.75 -10.16
C PHE A 319 2.90 -25.03 -8.70
N THR A 320 3.29 -26.28 -8.43
CA THR A 320 3.68 -26.73 -7.09
C THR A 320 5.06 -26.20 -6.61
N GLN A 321 5.77 -25.38 -7.40
CA GLN A 321 7.11 -24.86 -7.08
C GLN A 321 7.35 -23.46 -7.66
N GLY A 322 7.26 -22.41 -6.82
CA GLY A 322 7.64 -21.04 -7.19
C GLY A 322 6.63 -19.95 -6.80
N TYR A 323 6.99 -18.67 -7.03
CA TYR A 323 6.08 -17.52 -6.93
C TYR A 323 5.43 -17.28 -8.29
N GLU A 324 4.17 -17.65 -8.48
CA GLU A 324 3.50 -17.36 -9.74
C GLU A 324 2.10 -16.79 -9.49
N PRO A 325 1.71 -15.71 -10.19
CA PRO A 325 0.35 -15.20 -10.09
C PRO A 325 -0.63 -16.26 -10.58
N GLU A 326 -1.61 -16.61 -9.74
CA GLU A 326 -2.76 -17.37 -10.22
C GLU A 326 -3.78 -16.42 -10.82
N GLU A 327 -4.18 -16.73 -12.06
CA GLU A 327 -5.05 -15.89 -12.85
C GLU A 327 -6.31 -16.64 -13.26
N TYR A 328 -7.47 -16.04 -12.99
CA TYR A 328 -8.75 -16.43 -13.56
C TYR A 328 -9.24 -15.39 -14.57
N LEU A 329 -9.72 -15.86 -15.72
CA LEU A 329 -10.26 -15.07 -16.81
C LEU A 329 -11.63 -15.60 -17.23
N ILE A 330 -12.56 -14.69 -17.50
CA ILE A 330 -13.77 -15.01 -18.23
C ILE A 330 -14.10 -13.89 -19.22
N ARG A 331 -14.13 -14.25 -20.50
CA ARG A 331 -14.36 -13.30 -21.59
C ARG A 331 -15.80 -12.78 -21.58
N LYS A 332 -16.77 -13.66 -21.28
CA LYS A 332 -18.20 -13.32 -21.19
C LYS A 332 -18.75 -13.77 -19.84
N ALA A 333 -18.90 -12.84 -18.90
CA ALA A 333 -19.41 -13.18 -17.58
C ALA A 333 -20.93 -13.30 -17.54
N VAL A 334 -21.39 -14.27 -16.78
CA VAL A 334 -22.79 -14.41 -16.37
C VAL A 334 -23.12 -13.31 -15.36
N LYS A 335 -24.23 -12.60 -15.54
CA LYS A 335 -24.60 -11.44 -14.69
C LYS A 335 -25.10 -11.83 -13.30
N ARG A 336 -24.21 -12.35 -12.46
CA ARG A 336 -24.48 -12.81 -11.09
C ARG A 336 -23.23 -12.69 -10.22
N THR A 337 -23.29 -13.28 -9.02
CA THR A 337 -22.20 -13.31 -8.05
C THR A 337 -21.18 -14.39 -8.38
N TYR A 338 -19.91 -14.01 -8.49
CA TYR A 338 -18.76 -14.90 -8.44
C TYR A 338 -18.15 -14.81 -7.04
N ILE A 339 -17.78 -15.95 -6.46
CA ILE A 339 -17.13 -15.99 -5.14
C ILE A 339 -15.65 -16.31 -5.35
N VAL A 340 -14.79 -15.41 -4.89
CA VAL A 340 -13.34 -15.55 -4.95
C VAL A 340 -12.86 -16.14 -3.62
N ARG A 341 -12.14 -17.25 -3.69
CA ARG A 341 -11.59 -17.95 -2.53
C ARG A 341 -10.11 -18.24 -2.73
N ALA A 342 -9.39 -18.33 -1.62
CA ALA A 342 -8.01 -18.79 -1.59
C ALA A 342 -7.91 -20.02 -0.68
N LYS A 343 -7.22 -21.06 -1.14
CA LYS A 343 -6.95 -22.27 -0.38
C LYS A 343 -5.50 -22.30 0.05
N TYR A 344 -5.25 -22.25 1.35
CA TYR A 344 -3.88 -22.20 1.87
C TYR A 344 -3.42 -23.57 2.36
N PHE A 345 -2.45 -24.23 1.71
CA PHE A 345 -2.03 -25.60 2.10
C PHE A 345 -0.93 -25.65 3.17
N ALA A 346 -0.24 -24.53 3.38
CA ALA A 346 0.78 -24.26 4.38
C ALA A 346 2.20 -24.82 4.21
N ASN A 347 3.15 -24.13 4.83
CA ASN A 347 4.58 -24.44 4.78
C ASN A 347 5.01 -25.44 5.83
N HIS A 348 5.96 -26.27 5.42
CA HIS A 348 6.74 -27.15 6.29
C HIS A 348 7.82 -26.43 7.12
N GLN A 349 7.95 -25.10 7.04
CA GLN A 349 8.92 -24.31 7.82
C GLN A 349 8.24 -23.16 8.58
N GLN A 350 8.52 -23.08 9.88
CA GLN A 350 8.22 -21.90 10.70
C GLN A 350 9.07 -20.72 10.21
N SER A 351 8.54 -19.93 9.28
CA SER A 351 9.19 -18.68 8.87
C SER A 351 9.23 -17.70 10.05
N LEU A 352 10.41 -17.11 10.30
CA LEU A 352 10.65 -16.08 11.33
C LEU A 352 9.75 -14.84 11.20
N THR A 353 9.17 -14.60 10.02
CA THR A 353 8.39 -13.41 9.64
C THR A 353 6.87 -13.63 9.69
N GLY A 354 6.44 -14.86 10.01
CA GLY A 354 5.04 -15.24 10.21
C GLY A 354 4.28 -15.60 8.92
N ALA A 355 2.95 -15.68 9.08
CA ALA A 355 1.96 -16.03 8.06
C ALA A 355 2.13 -15.29 6.73
N ALA A 356 1.89 -15.99 5.62
CA ALA A 356 1.90 -15.43 4.27
C ALA A 356 0.76 -14.42 4.06
N THR A 357 1.00 -13.47 3.17
CA THR A 357 0.04 -12.43 2.79
C THR A 357 -0.20 -12.55 1.30
N ILE A 358 -1.47 -12.65 0.91
CA ILE A 358 -1.94 -12.61 -0.47
C ILE A 358 -2.46 -11.22 -0.81
N MET A 359 -2.28 -10.81 -2.07
CA MET A 359 -2.95 -9.68 -2.68
C MET A 359 -3.70 -10.15 -3.91
N VAL A 360 -4.99 -9.83 -3.99
CA VAL A 360 -5.87 -10.22 -5.10
C VAL A 360 -6.32 -8.97 -5.82
N HIS A 361 -5.99 -8.88 -7.10
CA HIS A 361 -6.50 -7.87 -8.01
C HIS A 361 -7.74 -8.41 -8.71
N ILE A 362 -8.86 -7.73 -8.53
CA ILE A 362 -10.14 -8.08 -9.15
C ILE A 362 -10.49 -6.97 -10.14
N TYR A 363 -10.51 -7.32 -11.42
CA TYR A 363 -10.86 -6.41 -12.50
C TYR A 363 -12.20 -6.79 -13.12
N LYS A 364 -13.15 -5.85 -13.14
CA LYS A 364 -14.34 -5.94 -14.00
C LYS A 364 -14.09 -5.15 -15.28
N TYR A 365 -14.53 -5.70 -16.41
CA TYR A 365 -14.36 -5.11 -17.75
C TYR A 365 -12.89 -4.77 -18.05
N TYR A 366 -11.98 -5.69 -17.74
CA TYR A 366 -10.55 -5.51 -17.93
C TYR A 366 -10.21 -5.19 -19.39
N GLY A 367 -9.36 -4.18 -19.58
CA GLY A 367 -8.99 -3.66 -20.89
C GLY A 367 -10.09 -2.84 -21.60
N GLN A 368 -11.20 -2.53 -20.94
CA GLN A 368 -12.29 -1.72 -21.50
C GLN A 368 -12.30 -0.32 -20.87
N SER A 369 -13.00 0.63 -21.50
CA SER A 369 -13.07 2.03 -21.02
C SER A 369 -13.78 2.18 -19.67
N ASN A 370 -14.64 1.23 -19.31
CA ASN A 370 -15.37 1.15 -18.05
C ASN A 370 -14.74 0.16 -17.06
N GLN A 371 -13.44 -0.12 -17.18
CA GLN A 371 -12.72 -1.01 -16.27
C GLN A 371 -12.88 -0.54 -14.81
N GLN A 372 -13.16 -1.50 -13.93
CA GLN A 372 -13.18 -1.29 -12.48
C GLN A 372 -12.18 -2.22 -11.83
N LYS A 373 -11.43 -1.71 -10.86
CA LYS A 373 -10.41 -2.47 -10.11
C LYS A 373 -10.73 -2.43 -8.63
N GLU A 374 -10.69 -3.60 -8.00
CA GLU A 374 -10.71 -3.78 -6.56
C GLU A 374 -9.46 -4.54 -6.17
N ILE A 375 -8.81 -4.14 -5.08
CA ILE A 375 -7.61 -4.80 -4.54
C ILE A 375 -7.95 -5.23 -3.13
N VAL A 376 -7.70 -6.51 -2.83
CA VAL A 376 -7.95 -7.08 -1.50
C VAL A 376 -6.66 -7.72 -1.01
N THR A 377 -6.20 -7.35 0.19
CA THR A 377 -5.00 -7.97 0.80
C THR A 377 -5.36 -8.71 2.07
N LEU A 378 -5.01 -10.00 2.16
CA LEU A 378 -5.34 -10.88 3.28
C LEU A 378 -4.11 -11.59 3.83
N ARG A 379 -4.04 -11.70 5.15
CA ARG A 379 -2.99 -12.47 5.84
C ARG A 379 -3.52 -13.86 6.20
N LEU A 380 -2.82 -14.90 5.75
CA LEU A 380 -3.20 -16.30 5.88
C LEU A 380 -2.72 -16.88 7.21
N SER A 381 -3.57 -16.90 8.22
CA SER A 381 -3.17 -17.29 9.59
C SER A 381 -3.27 -18.78 9.93
N SER A 382 -4.10 -19.55 9.22
CA SER A 382 -4.45 -20.94 9.57
C SER A 382 -4.19 -21.90 8.41
N ASN A 383 -3.41 -22.95 8.66
CA ASN A 383 -3.05 -23.96 7.66
C ASN A 383 -4.28 -24.77 7.20
N LYS A 384 -4.39 -25.03 5.89
CA LYS A 384 -5.43 -25.85 5.23
C LYS A 384 -6.85 -25.28 5.27
N GLU A 385 -6.97 -23.97 5.41
CA GLU A 385 -8.27 -23.29 5.41
C GLU A 385 -8.64 -22.76 4.01
N MET A 386 -9.92 -22.88 3.66
CA MET A 386 -10.54 -22.18 2.54
C MET A 386 -11.01 -20.81 3.04
N ILE A 387 -10.47 -19.74 2.47
CA ILE A 387 -10.80 -18.37 2.89
C ILE A 387 -11.59 -17.69 1.78
N ASP A 388 -12.77 -17.17 2.10
CA ASP A 388 -13.54 -16.31 1.21
C ASP A 388 -12.84 -14.94 1.11
N VAL A 389 -12.36 -14.58 -0.08
CA VAL A 389 -11.60 -13.35 -0.33
C VAL A 389 -12.54 -12.18 -0.66
N SER A 390 -13.41 -12.37 -1.66
CA SER A 390 -14.35 -11.34 -2.11
C SER A 390 -15.52 -11.96 -2.89
N LYS A 391 -16.59 -11.17 -3.06
CA LYS A 391 -17.77 -11.52 -3.86
C LYS A 391 -17.96 -10.50 -4.97
N VAL A 392 -17.81 -10.94 -6.21
CA VAL A 392 -17.90 -10.09 -7.40
C VAL A 392 -19.31 -10.18 -7.96
N ASN A 393 -20.11 -9.15 -7.74
CA ASN A 393 -21.47 -9.08 -8.26
C ASN A 393 -21.52 -8.38 -9.63
N PHE A 394 -22.15 -9.05 -10.59
CA PHE A 394 -22.68 -8.43 -11.80
C PHE A 394 -24.19 -8.33 -11.64
N ASN A 395 -24.74 -7.11 -11.60
CA ASN A 395 -26.17 -6.92 -11.44
C ASN A 395 -26.93 -7.35 -12.69
N ASP A 396 -28.03 -8.06 -12.48
CA ASP A 396 -29.12 -8.18 -13.45
C ASP A 396 -29.90 -6.86 -13.44
N ASP A 397 -30.04 -6.20 -14.59
CA ASP A 397 -31.11 -5.20 -14.79
C ASP A 397 -32.48 -5.90 -14.85
N ILE A 398 -32.83 -6.68 -13.81
CA ILE A 398 -34.14 -7.32 -13.64
C ILE A 398 -34.86 -6.66 -12.45
N GLN A 399 -35.02 -5.34 -12.52
CA GLN A 399 -35.96 -4.60 -11.66
C GLN A 399 -36.91 -3.66 -12.43
N GLN A 400 -37.22 -3.95 -13.70
CA GLN A 400 -38.30 -3.22 -14.41
C GLN A 400 -39.26 -4.06 -15.28
N ILE A 401 -39.27 -5.40 -15.22
CA ILE A 401 -40.22 -6.22 -16.02
C ILE A 401 -41.02 -7.23 -15.17
N SER A 402 -41.27 -6.93 -13.90
CA SER A 402 -42.18 -7.73 -13.06
C SER A 402 -43.35 -6.93 -12.49
N ASN A 403 -43.79 -5.86 -13.18
CA ASN A 403 -45.01 -5.13 -12.82
C ASN A 403 -45.81 -4.63 -14.04
N ASN A 404 -45.96 -5.46 -15.08
CA ASN A 404 -47.09 -5.30 -15.99
C ASN A 404 -47.74 -6.65 -16.22
N ARG A 405 -48.90 -6.84 -15.58
CA ARG A 405 -49.87 -7.87 -15.93
C ARG A 405 -50.23 -7.71 -17.40
N VAL A 406 -50.04 -8.76 -18.19
CA VAL A 406 -50.81 -8.96 -19.42
C VAL A 406 -51.35 -10.38 -19.41
N THR A 407 -52.65 -10.44 -19.19
CA THR A 407 -53.52 -11.52 -19.66
C THR A 407 -53.37 -11.66 -21.17
N ASN A 408 -52.94 -12.83 -21.66
CA ASN A 408 -53.60 -13.57 -22.74
C ASN A 408 -52.74 -14.74 -23.25
N ASN A 409 -53.41 -15.88 -23.36
CA ASN A 409 -52.95 -17.12 -24.01
C ASN A 409 -52.39 -16.88 -25.40
N GLN A 410 -51.14 -17.29 -25.67
CA GLN A 410 -50.73 -18.11 -26.82
C GLN A 410 -49.43 -18.86 -26.47
N ASN A 411 -49.39 -20.16 -26.77
CA ASN A 411 -48.23 -21.04 -26.61
C ASN A 411 -46.97 -20.48 -27.30
N LEU A 412 -45.94 -20.17 -26.52
CA LEU A 412 -44.57 -20.01 -26.99
C LEU A 412 -43.66 -20.70 -25.97
N ASN A 413 -43.27 -21.95 -26.24
CA ASN A 413 -42.09 -22.56 -25.62
C ASN A 413 -40.86 -21.79 -26.09
N THR A 414 -40.59 -20.65 -25.48
CA THR A 414 -39.30 -19.98 -25.60
C THR A 414 -38.35 -20.64 -24.62
N ASN A 415 -37.61 -21.65 -25.08
CA ASN A 415 -36.48 -22.17 -24.33
C ASN A 415 -35.47 -21.03 -24.16
N ILE A 416 -35.07 -20.74 -22.92
CA ILE A 416 -34.12 -19.68 -22.60
C ILE A 416 -32.87 -20.37 -22.07
N HIS A 417 -31.76 -20.23 -22.80
CA HIS A 417 -30.46 -20.71 -22.35
C HIS A 417 -29.83 -19.62 -21.47
N LEU A 418 -30.20 -19.67 -20.20
CA LEU A 418 -29.60 -18.83 -19.17
C LEU A 418 -28.09 -19.03 -19.16
N TYR A 419 -27.36 -17.94 -18.95
CA TYR A 419 -25.91 -17.94 -18.73
C TYR A 419 -25.05 -18.23 -19.97
N VAL A 420 -25.62 -18.11 -21.17
CA VAL A 420 -24.93 -18.28 -22.45
C VAL A 420 -25.14 -17.04 -23.32
N ALA A 421 -24.07 -16.56 -23.94
CA ALA A 421 -24.08 -15.41 -24.83
C ALA A 421 -23.76 -15.83 -26.28
N CYS A 422 -24.50 -15.28 -27.24
CA CYS A 422 -24.25 -15.52 -28.66
C CYS A 422 -22.94 -14.84 -29.14
N ASP A 423 -22.04 -15.55 -29.80
CA ASP A 423 -20.81 -15.03 -30.42
C ASP A 423 -21.03 -14.18 -31.67
N GLY A 424 -22.22 -14.28 -32.29
CA GLY A 424 -22.54 -13.52 -33.50
C GLY A 424 -23.21 -12.17 -33.24
N CYS A 425 -23.90 -12.01 -32.12
CA CYS A 425 -24.68 -10.80 -31.81
C CYS A 425 -24.65 -10.37 -30.34
N ASP A 426 -23.87 -11.04 -29.50
CA ASP A 426 -23.71 -10.79 -28.06
C ASP A 426 -25.02 -10.85 -27.24
N MET A 427 -26.10 -11.39 -27.82
CA MET A 427 -27.35 -11.63 -27.10
C MET A 427 -27.11 -12.60 -25.93
N SER A 428 -27.44 -12.16 -24.73
CA SER A 428 -27.39 -12.95 -23.49
C SER A 428 -28.59 -12.59 -22.60
N PRO A 429 -29.36 -13.55 -22.09
CA PRO A 429 -29.29 -14.99 -22.41
C PRO A 429 -29.78 -15.29 -23.84
N ILE A 430 -29.30 -16.38 -24.45
CA ILE A 430 -29.84 -16.84 -25.75
C ILE A 430 -31.31 -17.25 -25.56
N LYS A 431 -32.20 -16.63 -26.34
CA LYS A 431 -33.63 -16.96 -26.40
C LYS A 431 -33.91 -17.80 -27.65
N GLY A 432 -34.58 -18.94 -27.49
CA GLY A 432 -34.75 -19.95 -28.54
C GLY A 432 -33.58 -20.93 -28.59
N ASP A 433 -33.47 -21.69 -29.67
CA ASP A 433 -32.44 -22.72 -29.81
C ASP A 433 -31.00 -22.16 -29.71
N ARG A 434 -30.16 -22.81 -28.90
CA ARG A 434 -28.71 -22.58 -28.79
C ARG A 434 -27.93 -23.50 -29.73
N TYR A 435 -26.89 -22.97 -30.37
CA TYR A 435 -26.04 -23.72 -31.30
C TYR A 435 -24.59 -23.69 -30.82
N LYS A 436 -24.11 -24.78 -30.19
CA LYS A 436 -22.74 -24.90 -29.67
C LYS A 436 -21.81 -25.47 -30.74
N CYS A 437 -20.67 -24.85 -30.98
CA CYS A 437 -19.65 -25.44 -31.85
C CYS A 437 -19.04 -26.69 -31.20
N LEU A 438 -18.97 -27.80 -31.94
CA LEU A 438 -18.39 -29.05 -31.43
C LEU A 438 -16.86 -29.07 -31.45
N PHE A 439 -16.24 -28.15 -32.21
CA PHE A 439 -14.77 -28.08 -32.41
C PHE A 439 -14.13 -26.87 -31.74
N CYS A 440 -14.82 -25.72 -31.70
CA CYS A 440 -14.30 -24.52 -31.06
C CYS A 440 -14.75 -24.46 -29.59
N PRO A 441 -13.81 -24.37 -28.64
CA PRO A 441 -14.14 -24.02 -27.26
C PRO A 441 -14.84 -22.66 -27.20
N ASP A 442 -15.84 -22.54 -26.32
CA ASP A 442 -16.53 -21.28 -26.03
C ASP A 442 -17.19 -20.57 -27.23
N ILE A 443 -17.68 -21.32 -28.24
CA ILE A 443 -18.47 -20.74 -29.33
C ILE A 443 -19.92 -21.20 -29.31
N ASP A 444 -20.83 -20.24 -29.16
CA ASP A 444 -22.26 -20.39 -29.05
C ASP A 444 -23.00 -19.40 -29.96
N PHE A 445 -23.92 -19.88 -30.80
CA PHE A 445 -24.76 -19.03 -31.65
C PHE A 445 -26.23 -19.14 -31.28
N CYS A 446 -26.96 -18.03 -31.35
CA CYS A 446 -28.42 -18.07 -31.35
C CYS A 446 -28.96 -18.49 -32.73
N GLN A 447 -30.23 -18.85 -32.79
CA GLN A 447 -30.89 -19.31 -34.01
C GLN A 447 -30.75 -18.34 -35.20
N SER A 448 -30.73 -17.03 -34.98
CA SER A 448 -30.55 -16.03 -36.05
C SER A 448 -29.10 -15.89 -36.51
N CYS A 449 -28.14 -16.10 -35.61
CA CYS A 449 -26.72 -16.02 -35.92
C CYS A 449 -26.15 -17.31 -36.51
N LYS A 450 -26.81 -18.47 -36.35
CA LYS A 450 -26.35 -19.72 -36.97
C LYS A 450 -26.38 -19.67 -38.50
N SER A 451 -27.39 -18.99 -39.07
CA SER A 451 -27.71 -19.00 -40.51
C SER A 451 -27.04 -17.87 -41.28
N ILE A 452 -26.64 -16.83 -40.56
CA ILE A 452 -25.88 -15.72 -41.10
C ILE A 452 -24.43 -16.08 -40.87
N SER A 453 -23.65 -16.29 -41.92
CA SER A 453 -22.19 -16.39 -41.85
C SER A 453 -21.56 -15.05 -41.40
N ARG A 454 -21.94 -14.52 -40.24
CA ARG A 454 -21.24 -13.44 -39.54
C ARG A 454 -20.04 -14.04 -38.82
N THR A 455 -19.15 -14.65 -39.61
CA THR A 455 -17.85 -15.20 -39.19
C THR A 455 -16.78 -14.13 -39.06
N ASN A 456 -17.15 -12.84 -38.96
CA ASN A 456 -16.20 -11.74 -39.12
C ASN A 456 -15.65 -11.14 -37.83
N HIS A 457 -15.84 -11.76 -36.66
CA HIS A 457 -15.27 -11.21 -35.41
C HIS A 457 -14.44 -12.15 -34.52
N ASN A 458 -14.19 -13.40 -34.89
CA ASN A 458 -13.16 -14.22 -34.21
C ASN A 458 -12.45 -15.14 -35.22
N SER A 459 -11.12 -14.98 -35.35
CA SER A 459 -10.24 -15.69 -36.29
C SER A 459 -10.05 -17.19 -36.01
N THR A 460 -10.88 -17.80 -35.16
CA THR A 460 -10.72 -19.18 -34.65
C THR A 460 -11.87 -20.12 -35.02
N HIS A 461 -12.98 -19.62 -35.59
CA HIS A 461 -14.11 -20.45 -36.01
C HIS A 461 -14.15 -20.64 -37.52
N GLN A 462 -14.02 -21.88 -37.99
CA GLN A 462 -14.18 -22.21 -39.40
C GLN A 462 -15.67 -22.48 -39.70
N TYR A 463 -16.15 -22.01 -40.86
CA TYR A 463 -17.57 -22.15 -41.26
C TYR A 463 -18.05 -23.60 -41.40
N ASN A 464 -17.12 -24.55 -41.59
CA ASN A 464 -17.39 -25.97 -41.72
C ASN A 464 -17.57 -26.70 -40.37
N HIS A 465 -17.36 -26.05 -39.23
CA HIS A 465 -17.51 -26.71 -37.94
C HIS A 465 -18.98 -27.06 -37.66
N PRO A 466 -19.31 -28.33 -37.36
CA PRO A 466 -20.67 -28.71 -37.01
C PRO A 466 -21.11 -28.05 -35.69
N LEU A 467 -22.34 -27.55 -35.70
CA LEU A 467 -23.00 -26.96 -34.55
C LEU A 467 -24.01 -27.95 -33.95
N LEU A 468 -23.92 -28.20 -32.65
CA LEU A 468 -24.91 -28.93 -31.88
C LEU A 468 -26.07 -27.99 -31.52
N CYS A 469 -27.26 -28.30 -32.01
CA CYS A 469 -28.48 -27.63 -31.57
C CYS A 469 -28.88 -28.18 -30.20
N ILE A 470 -28.90 -27.31 -29.20
CA ILE A 470 -29.33 -27.58 -27.83
C ILE A 470 -30.67 -26.87 -27.69
N LYS A 471 -31.74 -27.64 -27.53
CA LYS A 471 -33.10 -27.08 -27.40
C LYS A 471 -33.37 -26.73 -25.95
N ASP A 472 -32.99 -27.59 -25.02
CA ASP A 472 -33.09 -27.34 -23.59
C ASP A 472 -31.71 -27.35 -22.94
N SER A 473 -31.46 -26.47 -21.98
CA SER A 473 -30.16 -26.39 -21.28
C SER A 473 -29.79 -27.69 -20.55
N SER A 474 -30.77 -28.51 -20.17
CA SER A 474 -30.56 -29.83 -19.57
C SER A 474 -30.08 -30.89 -20.56
N GLU A 475 -30.21 -30.65 -21.87
CA GLU A 475 -29.72 -31.55 -22.94
C GLU A 475 -28.23 -31.31 -23.26
N TYR A 476 -27.57 -30.40 -22.55
CA TYR A 476 -26.15 -30.12 -22.77
C TYR A 476 -25.29 -31.34 -22.39
N PRO A 477 -24.46 -31.88 -23.32
CA PRO A 477 -23.62 -33.03 -23.02
C PRO A 477 -22.56 -32.68 -21.97
N LYS A 478 -22.33 -33.55 -20.98
CA LYS A 478 -21.28 -33.40 -19.94
C LYS A 478 -19.85 -33.32 -20.52
N SER A 479 -19.65 -33.70 -21.78
CA SER A 479 -18.42 -33.51 -22.54
C SER A 479 -18.76 -33.41 -24.03
N VAL A 480 -18.47 -32.27 -24.67
CA VAL A 480 -18.90 -31.97 -26.05
C VAL A 480 -17.77 -32.13 -27.08
N TYR A 481 -16.51 -32.25 -26.63
CA TYR A 481 -15.35 -32.23 -27.52
C TYR A 481 -15.02 -33.62 -28.08
N ILE A 482 -15.07 -33.74 -29.40
CA ILE A 482 -14.40 -34.84 -30.12
C ILE A 482 -12.93 -34.46 -30.17
N SER A 483 -12.08 -35.11 -29.38
CA SER A 483 -10.63 -34.97 -29.53
C SER A 483 -10.25 -35.39 -30.94
N ASN A 484 -9.69 -34.49 -31.75
CA ASN A 484 -8.96 -34.90 -32.95
C ASN A 484 -7.75 -35.72 -32.49
N ARG A 485 -7.91 -37.04 -32.40
CA ARG A 485 -6.79 -37.96 -32.51
C ARG A 485 -6.44 -38.04 -33.99
N SER A 486 -5.39 -37.32 -34.36
CA SER A 486 -4.59 -37.57 -35.56
C SER A 486 -3.14 -37.38 -35.20
#